data_AF-A0A2D8LPT1-F1
#
_entry.id   AF-A0A2D8LPT1-F1
#
_cell.length_a   1.000
_cell.length_b   1.000
_cell.length_c   1.000
_cell.angle_alpha   90.00
_cell.angle_beta   90.00
_cell.angle_gamma   90.00
#
_symmetry.space_group_name_H-M   'P 1'
#
loop_
_entity.id
_entity.type
_entity.pdbx_description
1 polymer ?
#
loop_
_entity_poly.entity_id
_entity_poly.type
_entity_poly.pdbx_seq_one_letter_code
_entity_poly.pdbx_strand_id
1 'polypeptide(L)'
;MLYGPKGSADWGTTAGVSLSEETPTFSNNGVDYYVSPTSKIHRLHSAMKFFYANGGGDCYIVSIGDYDSEFKADDFTAAITSLKKEMEPTMLVIPDAVELADANSTEPLADKYAQTYALQAAMINHCGDMMNRVAILDIPGGYDEPITEPTASVKAFRNAVTPLNAKFNSYAAAYYPWLHTSVYGPSDITYKNIDSASYSTVHDILSAEFSGVDTYTTDDGDLIPEIVQVLSFFTETPDGGATNMTMETADSILKNISAMYPFILEKIEEKLNLMPPSAAMAGIYTATDNSDGVWKAPANVGVQSMIAPAVKIDHEMQQDLNVPLSGKSVCAIRAFTGRGNLVWGARTLDGNSNDWRYINVRRTLIFIEQSVKDAAKAYVFAPNDASTWVNVQSMISNFLTGVWNQGGLVGPKPADAFSVTVGLGSTMTNDDIQNGIMRVMVKVAVSHPAEFIEITFQQQMQKA
;
A
#
# COMPACT_ATOMS: atom_id res chain seq x y z
N MET A 1 16.09 -16.99 -0.59
CA MET A 1 17.47 -17.47 -0.37
C MET A 1 17.80 -17.34 1.09
N LEU A 2 18.33 -18.40 1.68
CA LEU A 2 19.08 -18.42 2.94
C LEU A 2 20.57 -18.55 2.61
N TYR A 3 21.42 -17.72 3.21
CA TYR A 3 22.88 -17.78 3.05
C TYR A 3 23.61 -17.53 4.39
N GLY A 4 24.86 -18.01 4.46
CA GLY A 4 25.68 -18.15 5.67
C GLY A 4 26.60 -19.37 5.51
N PRO A 5 27.65 -19.55 6.33
CA PRO A 5 28.08 -18.72 7.45
C PRO A 5 28.96 -17.53 7.04
N LYS A 6 28.71 -16.32 7.60
CA LYS A 6 29.66 -15.20 7.49
C LYS A 6 30.87 -15.46 8.40
N GLY A 7 32.05 -15.67 7.79
CA GLY A 7 33.31 -15.97 8.52
C GLY A 7 34.01 -17.29 8.15
N SER A 8 33.45 -18.11 7.24
CA SER A 8 34.15 -19.25 6.64
C SER A 8 35.07 -18.82 5.47
N ALA A 9 36.06 -19.65 5.14
CA ALA A 9 37.04 -19.37 4.08
C ALA A 9 36.43 -19.15 2.68
N ASP A 10 35.21 -19.64 2.44
CA ASP A 10 34.44 -19.49 1.20
C ASP A 10 33.38 -18.37 1.23
N TRP A 11 33.59 -17.32 2.04
CA TRP A 11 32.74 -16.12 1.98
C TRP A 11 33.10 -15.28 0.73
N GLY A 12 32.53 -15.66 -0.40
CA GLY A 12 32.78 -15.07 -1.73
C GLY A 12 31.49 -14.72 -2.48
N THR A 13 31.49 -13.55 -3.10
CA THR A 13 30.42 -12.91 -3.89
C THR A 13 29.55 -13.88 -4.70
N THR A 14 28.24 -13.88 -4.44
CA THR A 14 27.23 -14.46 -5.34
C THR A 14 26.08 -13.47 -5.49
N ALA A 15 25.68 -13.19 -6.73
CA ALA A 15 24.61 -12.24 -7.10
C ALA A 15 24.85 -10.73 -6.78
N GLY A 16 26.10 -10.27 -6.71
CA GLY A 16 26.39 -8.82 -6.68
C GLY A 16 26.08 -8.08 -5.37
N VAL A 17 25.66 -8.80 -4.31
CA VAL A 17 25.36 -8.19 -3.00
C VAL A 17 26.62 -8.13 -2.13
N SER A 18 27.02 -6.91 -1.75
CA SER A 18 28.05 -6.68 -0.74
C SER A 18 27.47 -6.87 0.66
N LEU A 19 27.68 -8.04 1.26
CA LEU A 19 27.15 -8.41 2.59
C LEU A 19 27.97 -7.85 3.77
N SER A 20 28.77 -6.81 3.55
CA SER A 20 29.72 -6.29 4.54
C SER A 20 29.08 -5.51 5.68
N GLU A 21 27.81 -5.10 5.57
CA GLU A 21 27.16 -4.17 6.53
C GLU A 21 25.78 -4.62 7.04
N GLU A 22 25.23 -5.75 6.58
CA GLU A 22 23.90 -6.20 6.99
C GLU A 22 23.87 -6.88 8.37
N THR A 23 22.80 -6.60 9.13
CA THR A 23 22.49 -7.30 10.38
C THR A 23 21.99 -8.71 10.05
N PRO A 24 22.50 -9.78 10.70
CA PRO A 24 22.03 -11.13 10.44
C PRO A 24 20.53 -11.25 10.69
N THR A 25 19.87 -12.07 9.87
CA THR A 25 18.45 -12.39 10.08
C THR A 25 18.27 -13.24 11.32
N PHE A 26 19.20 -14.16 11.57
CA PHE A 26 19.33 -14.89 12.82
C PHE A 26 20.75 -15.45 12.97
N SER A 27 21.08 -15.88 14.19
CA SER A 27 22.32 -16.59 14.47
C SER A 27 22.01 -17.94 15.11
N ASN A 28 22.73 -18.99 14.70
CA ASN A 28 22.65 -20.33 15.29
C ASN A 28 24.06 -20.79 15.67
N ASN A 29 24.28 -21.20 16.92
CA ASN A 29 25.59 -21.64 17.43
C ASN A 29 26.75 -20.65 17.15
N GLY A 30 26.47 -19.34 17.23
CA GLY A 30 27.47 -18.29 16.97
C GLY A 30 27.77 -18.06 15.49
N VAL A 31 26.97 -18.64 14.60
CA VAL A 31 27.03 -18.48 13.15
C VAL A 31 25.89 -17.61 12.67
N ASP A 32 26.21 -16.62 11.84
CA ASP A 32 25.26 -15.65 11.29
C ASP A 32 24.68 -16.11 9.95
N TYR A 33 23.35 -16.04 9.84
CA TYR A 33 22.56 -16.39 8.66
C TYR A 33 21.66 -15.24 8.22
N TYR A 34 21.37 -15.21 6.92
CA TYR A 34 20.65 -14.12 6.28
C TYR A 34 19.60 -14.66 5.30
N VAL A 35 18.43 -14.03 5.30
CA VAL A 35 17.33 -14.34 4.38
C VAL A 35 17.11 -13.16 3.44
N SER A 36 17.26 -13.41 2.14
CA SER A 36 16.96 -12.45 1.06
C SER A 36 16.05 -13.07 -0.01
N PRO A 37 15.23 -12.27 -0.68
CA PRO A 37 14.49 -12.73 -1.86
C PRO A 37 15.46 -13.01 -3.02
N THR A 38 15.20 -14.06 -3.81
CA THR A 38 16.01 -14.41 -4.99
C THR A 38 15.57 -13.68 -6.26
N SER A 39 14.34 -13.18 -6.27
CA SER A 39 13.75 -12.37 -7.33
C SER A 39 12.94 -11.23 -6.70
N LYS A 40 12.46 -10.30 -7.51
CA LYS A 40 11.46 -9.31 -7.06
C LYS A 40 10.26 -10.02 -6.44
N ILE A 41 9.72 -9.45 -5.36
CA ILE A 41 8.57 -10.03 -4.68
C ILE A 41 7.30 -9.67 -5.45
N HIS A 42 6.54 -10.68 -5.89
CA HIS A 42 5.22 -10.43 -6.49
C HIS A 42 4.18 -10.22 -5.39
N ARG A 43 3.79 -8.97 -5.17
CA ARG A 43 2.97 -8.56 -4.02
C ARG A 43 1.47 -8.67 -4.26
N LEU A 44 1.00 -8.80 -5.50
CA LEU A 44 -0.44 -8.80 -5.81
C LEU A 44 -1.25 -9.77 -4.93
N HIS A 45 -0.80 -11.01 -4.73
CA HIS A 45 -1.54 -11.99 -3.92
C HIS A 45 -1.68 -11.56 -2.45
N SER A 46 -0.58 -11.14 -1.79
CA SER A 46 -0.64 -10.66 -0.41
C SER A 46 -1.39 -9.35 -0.30
N ALA A 47 -1.21 -8.44 -1.26
CA ALA A 47 -1.95 -7.19 -1.35
C ALA A 47 -3.46 -7.43 -1.45
N MET A 48 -3.91 -8.41 -2.23
CA MET A 48 -5.34 -8.78 -2.31
C MET A 48 -5.87 -9.31 -0.97
N LYS A 49 -5.12 -10.21 -0.31
CA LYS A 49 -5.48 -10.66 1.05
C LYS A 49 -5.59 -9.46 2.02
N PHE A 50 -4.64 -8.52 1.95
CA PHE A 50 -4.59 -7.36 2.83
C PHE A 50 -5.71 -6.35 2.55
N PHE A 51 -6.06 -6.14 1.28
CA PHE A 51 -7.19 -5.33 0.82
C PHE A 51 -8.51 -5.86 1.39
N TYR A 52 -8.80 -7.15 1.20
CA TYR A 52 -10.03 -7.75 1.70
C TYR A 52 -10.09 -7.82 3.23
N ALA A 53 -8.97 -8.08 3.90
CA ALA A 53 -8.90 -8.04 5.37
C ALA A 53 -9.27 -6.67 5.95
N ASN A 54 -9.10 -5.59 5.17
CA ASN A 54 -9.41 -4.22 5.56
C ASN A 54 -10.74 -3.71 4.99
N GLY A 55 -11.63 -4.60 4.52
CA GLY A 55 -12.97 -4.24 4.04
C GLY A 55 -13.02 -3.85 2.56
N GLY A 56 -12.06 -4.33 1.77
CA GLY A 56 -12.11 -4.26 0.32
C GLY A 56 -13.36 -4.91 -0.28
N GLY A 57 -13.83 -4.36 -1.40
CA GLY A 57 -14.98 -4.83 -2.16
C GLY A 57 -14.60 -5.26 -3.57
N ASP A 58 -15.49 -4.99 -4.54
CA ASP A 58 -15.22 -5.29 -5.94
C ASP A 58 -14.01 -4.48 -6.45
N CYS A 59 -13.11 -5.14 -7.18
CA CYS A 59 -11.93 -4.51 -7.76
C CYS A 59 -11.60 -5.06 -9.14
N TYR A 60 -10.96 -4.22 -9.95
CA TYR A 60 -10.39 -4.61 -11.23
C TYR A 60 -8.92 -4.97 -11.07
N ILE A 61 -8.50 -6.09 -11.66
CA ILE A 61 -7.10 -6.52 -11.68
C ILE A 61 -6.58 -6.42 -13.10
N VAL A 62 -5.50 -5.67 -13.29
CA VAL A 62 -4.77 -5.61 -14.56
C VAL A 62 -3.46 -6.37 -14.37
N SER A 63 -3.39 -7.57 -14.93
CA SER A 63 -2.13 -8.33 -14.94
C SER A 63 -1.14 -7.71 -15.92
N ILE A 64 0.14 -7.71 -15.53
CA ILE A 64 1.25 -7.20 -16.35
C ILE A 64 2.18 -8.31 -16.85
N GLY A 65 1.93 -9.57 -16.49
CA GLY A 65 2.80 -10.68 -16.85
C GLY A 65 2.52 -11.97 -16.07
N ASP A 66 3.49 -12.89 -16.11
CA ASP A 66 3.53 -14.13 -15.34
C ASP A 66 4.58 -14.07 -14.22
N TYR A 67 4.77 -15.18 -13.51
CA TYR A 67 5.77 -15.31 -12.43
C TYR A 67 7.15 -15.72 -12.94
N ASP A 68 7.26 -16.15 -14.19
CA ASP A 68 8.49 -16.66 -14.77
C ASP A 68 9.34 -15.53 -15.37
N SER A 69 8.70 -14.39 -15.67
CA SER A 69 9.33 -13.20 -16.24
C SER A 69 9.47 -12.08 -15.21
N GLU A 70 10.67 -11.51 -15.12
CA GLU A 70 10.89 -10.35 -14.26
C GLU A 70 10.14 -9.12 -14.82
N PHE A 71 9.26 -8.54 -14.00
CA PHE A 71 8.52 -7.34 -14.38
C PHE A 71 9.38 -6.07 -14.37
N LYS A 72 9.02 -5.14 -15.26
CA LYS A 72 9.72 -3.87 -15.51
C LYS A 72 8.76 -2.69 -15.43
N ALA A 73 9.30 -1.49 -15.28
CA ALA A 73 8.52 -0.25 -15.20
C ALA A 73 7.60 -0.02 -16.42
N ASP A 74 8.03 -0.45 -17.61
CA ASP A 74 7.26 -0.32 -18.85
C ASP A 74 5.97 -1.16 -18.84
N ASP A 75 5.99 -2.33 -18.19
CA ASP A 75 4.82 -3.22 -18.12
C ASP A 75 3.68 -2.55 -17.34
N PHE A 76 4.01 -1.90 -16.21
CA PHE A 76 3.05 -1.11 -15.45
C PHE A 76 2.56 0.12 -16.22
N THR A 77 3.44 0.80 -16.96
CA THR A 77 3.08 1.98 -17.76
C THR A 77 2.11 1.61 -18.89
N ALA A 78 2.30 0.44 -19.50
CA ALA A 78 1.38 -0.11 -20.49
C ALA A 78 -0.01 -0.41 -19.87
N ALA A 79 -0.04 -1.00 -18.67
CA ALA A 79 -1.28 -1.26 -17.93
C ALA A 79 -2.01 0.02 -17.51
N ILE A 80 -1.30 1.05 -17.03
CA ILE A 80 -1.90 2.37 -16.74
C ILE A 80 -2.51 2.99 -18.01
N THR A 81 -1.87 2.79 -19.16
CA THR A 81 -2.35 3.30 -20.44
C THR A 81 -3.63 2.60 -20.88
N SER A 82 -3.72 1.27 -20.72
CA SER A 82 -4.93 0.52 -21.07
C SER A 82 -6.13 0.92 -20.18
N LEU A 83 -5.88 1.21 -18.90
CA LEU A 83 -6.88 1.63 -17.92
C LEU A 83 -7.60 2.94 -18.27
N LYS A 84 -7.03 3.78 -19.15
CA LYS A 84 -7.68 5.02 -19.63
C LYS A 84 -9.00 4.77 -20.38
N LYS A 85 -9.23 3.54 -20.85
CA LYS A 85 -10.47 3.14 -21.51
C LYS A 85 -11.61 2.85 -20.54
N GLU A 86 -11.28 2.62 -19.27
CA GLU A 86 -12.23 2.23 -18.24
C GLU A 86 -12.55 3.41 -17.32
N MET A 87 -13.83 3.78 -17.21
CA MET A 87 -14.28 4.92 -16.42
C MET A 87 -14.69 4.56 -14.99
N GLU A 88 -15.00 3.29 -14.72
CA GLU A 88 -15.50 2.84 -13.41
C GLU A 88 -14.47 2.85 -12.27
N PRO A 89 -13.18 2.52 -12.49
CA PRO A 89 -12.21 2.55 -11.40
C PRO A 89 -12.11 3.94 -10.75
N THR A 90 -12.19 3.99 -9.41
CA THR A 90 -12.13 5.22 -8.60
C THR A 90 -10.84 5.34 -7.77
N MET A 91 -10.05 4.27 -7.71
CA MET A 91 -8.76 4.21 -7.04
C MET A 91 -7.75 3.47 -7.92
N LEU A 92 -6.48 3.88 -7.88
CA LEU A 92 -5.36 3.22 -8.54
C LEU A 92 -4.31 2.84 -7.50
N VAL A 93 -3.98 1.55 -7.44
CA VAL A 93 -2.98 0.98 -6.55
C VAL A 93 -2.06 0.06 -7.35
N ILE A 94 -0.76 0.17 -7.13
CA ILE A 94 0.25 -0.73 -7.71
C ILE A 94 1.16 -1.20 -6.56
N PRO A 95 0.77 -2.27 -5.84
CA PRO A 95 1.52 -2.74 -4.66
C PRO A 95 2.96 -3.15 -4.99
N ASP A 96 3.16 -3.72 -6.19
CA ASP A 96 4.44 -4.20 -6.69
C ASP A 96 5.37 -3.06 -7.15
N ALA A 97 4.90 -1.79 -7.19
CA ALA A 97 5.71 -0.67 -7.65
C ALA A 97 7.01 -0.49 -6.83
N VAL A 98 6.94 -0.78 -5.52
CA VAL A 98 8.09 -0.66 -4.60
C VAL A 98 9.20 -1.69 -4.86
N GLU A 99 8.91 -2.72 -5.66
CA GLU A 99 9.85 -3.79 -6.03
C GLU A 99 10.62 -3.46 -7.31
N LEU A 100 10.36 -2.30 -7.94
CA LEU A 100 11.17 -1.76 -9.04
C LEU A 100 12.50 -1.16 -8.56
N ALA A 101 12.83 -1.32 -7.28
CA ALA A 101 14.11 -0.91 -6.74
C ALA A 101 15.26 -1.65 -7.44
N ASP A 102 16.36 -0.96 -7.70
CA ASP A 102 17.60 -1.63 -8.06
C ASP A 102 18.18 -2.28 -6.79
N ALA A 103 17.97 -3.60 -6.66
CA ALA A 103 18.38 -4.38 -5.50
C ALA A 103 19.91 -4.40 -5.30
N ASN A 104 20.69 -4.13 -6.35
CA ASN A 104 22.15 -4.13 -6.30
C ASN A 104 22.75 -2.73 -6.11
N SER A 105 21.89 -1.70 -6.04
CA SER A 105 22.34 -0.33 -5.94
C SER A 105 22.70 0.03 -4.49
N THR A 106 23.95 0.43 -4.29
CA THR A 106 24.44 1.12 -3.08
C THR A 106 24.31 2.64 -3.19
N GLU A 107 23.68 3.13 -4.27
CA GLU A 107 23.49 4.55 -4.54
C GLU A 107 22.44 5.17 -3.60
N PRO A 108 22.37 6.51 -3.51
CA PRO A 108 21.35 7.20 -2.73
C PRO A 108 19.92 6.73 -3.09
N LEU A 109 18.99 6.85 -2.13
CA LEU A 109 17.59 6.43 -2.28
C LEU A 109 16.90 7.03 -3.53
N ALA A 110 17.38 8.16 -4.03
CA ALA A 110 16.90 8.78 -5.26
C ALA A 110 17.13 7.88 -6.50
N ASP A 111 18.32 7.28 -6.60
CA ASP A 111 18.72 6.46 -7.73
C ASP A 111 18.22 5.02 -7.56
N LYS A 112 18.33 4.46 -6.35
CA LYS A 112 17.84 3.11 -6.01
C LYS A 112 16.36 2.92 -6.37
N TYR A 113 15.52 3.93 -6.14
CA TYR A 113 14.07 3.88 -6.39
C TYR A 113 13.61 4.73 -7.57
N ALA A 114 14.52 5.17 -8.45
CA ALA A 114 14.20 6.07 -9.57
C ALA A 114 13.03 5.56 -10.44
N GLN A 115 13.01 4.27 -10.76
CA GLN A 115 11.92 3.66 -11.54
C GLN A 115 10.59 3.65 -10.77
N THR A 116 10.63 3.41 -9.47
CA THR A 116 9.43 3.47 -8.61
C THR A 116 8.86 4.89 -8.62
N TYR A 117 9.71 5.91 -8.43
CA TYR A 117 9.28 7.30 -8.40
C TYR A 117 8.69 7.76 -9.74
N ALA A 118 9.30 7.34 -10.86
CA ALA A 118 8.79 7.61 -12.20
C ALA A 118 7.40 6.97 -12.42
N LEU A 119 7.22 5.71 -11.99
CA LEU A 119 5.94 5.02 -12.06
C LEU A 119 4.88 5.70 -11.19
N GLN A 120 5.22 6.10 -9.96
CA GLN A 120 4.30 6.82 -9.08
C GLN A 120 3.92 8.19 -9.63
N ALA A 121 4.85 8.90 -10.28
CA ALA A 121 4.53 10.11 -11.03
C ALA A 121 3.55 9.82 -12.18
N ALA A 122 3.71 8.71 -12.91
CA ALA A 122 2.77 8.26 -13.94
C ALA A 122 1.38 7.90 -13.37
N MET A 123 1.31 7.28 -12.19
CA MET A 123 0.04 7.04 -11.47
C MET A 123 -0.68 8.35 -11.15
N ILE A 124 0.06 9.35 -10.66
CA ILE A 124 -0.49 10.70 -10.36
C ILE A 124 -0.99 11.36 -11.64
N ASN A 125 -0.21 11.31 -12.73
CA ASN A 125 -0.61 11.86 -14.02
C ASN A 125 -1.86 11.19 -14.57
N HIS A 126 -1.95 9.86 -14.50
CA HIS A 126 -3.16 9.13 -14.90
C HIS A 126 -4.39 9.60 -14.13
N CYS A 127 -4.30 9.69 -12.80
CA CYS A 127 -5.43 10.12 -11.97
C CYS A 127 -5.81 11.59 -12.23
N GLY A 128 -4.82 12.46 -12.42
CA GLY A 128 -5.00 13.87 -12.76
C GLY A 128 -5.60 14.09 -14.15
N ASP A 129 -5.25 13.26 -15.14
CA ASP A 129 -5.82 13.29 -16.48
C ASP A 129 -7.27 12.79 -16.49
N MET A 130 -7.54 11.67 -15.80
CA MET A 130 -8.85 11.02 -15.79
C MET A 130 -9.87 11.77 -14.92
N MET A 131 -9.42 12.41 -13.84
CA MET A 131 -10.23 13.19 -12.88
C MET A 131 -11.43 12.45 -12.28
N ASN A 132 -11.45 11.13 -12.35
CA ASN A 132 -12.50 10.26 -11.77
C ASN A 132 -11.95 9.27 -10.74
N ARG A 133 -10.64 9.31 -10.47
CA ARG A 133 -9.95 8.40 -9.55
C ARG A 133 -8.77 9.05 -8.85
N VAL A 134 -8.29 8.41 -7.79
CA VAL A 134 -7.13 8.83 -7.03
C VAL A 134 -6.09 7.73 -6.91
N ALA A 135 -4.81 8.09 -6.89
CA ALA A 135 -3.71 7.15 -6.64
C ALA A 135 -3.45 6.99 -5.14
N ILE A 136 -3.25 5.74 -4.70
CA ILE A 136 -2.75 5.44 -3.36
C ILE A 136 -1.32 4.93 -3.52
N LEU A 137 -0.38 5.65 -2.91
CA LEU A 137 1.05 5.46 -3.10
C LEU A 137 1.73 5.00 -1.81
N ASP A 138 2.76 4.19 -1.97
CA ASP A 138 3.62 3.74 -0.89
C ASP A 138 4.97 4.48 -0.92
N ILE A 139 5.56 4.72 0.24
CA ILE A 139 6.94 5.23 0.28
C ILE A 139 7.90 4.05 0.09
N PRO A 140 8.65 3.97 -1.02
CA PRO A 140 9.59 2.87 -1.24
C PRO A 140 10.73 2.92 -0.22
N GLY A 141 11.11 1.76 0.32
CA GLY A 141 12.10 1.68 1.40
C GLY A 141 11.63 2.23 2.75
N GLY A 142 10.34 2.57 2.90
CA GLY A 142 9.76 3.14 4.12
C GLY A 142 9.66 2.17 5.31
N TYR A 143 10.59 1.23 5.43
CA TYR A 143 10.77 0.29 6.53
C TYR A 143 12.17 0.35 7.16
N ASP A 144 13.14 0.98 6.47
CA ASP A 144 14.54 1.02 6.87
C ASP A 144 15.05 2.47 6.76
N GLU A 145 14.99 3.19 7.88
CA GLU A 145 15.39 4.59 7.96
C GLU A 145 16.70 4.73 8.73
N PRO A 146 17.67 5.53 8.22
CA PRO A 146 18.87 5.84 8.97
C PRO A 146 18.54 6.52 10.30
N ILE A 147 19.23 6.14 11.38
CA ILE A 147 19.08 6.79 12.70
C ILE A 147 19.32 8.30 12.61
N THR A 148 20.22 8.74 11.73
CA THR A 148 20.56 10.15 11.52
C THR A 148 19.51 10.93 10.73
N GLU A 149 18.65 10.25 9.97
CA GLU A 149 17.61 10.87 9.14
C GLU A 149 16.37 9.95 9.12
N PRO A 150 15.51 9.99 10.16
CA PRO A 150 14.44 9.00 10.39
C PRO A 150 13.25 9.09 9.41
N THR A 151 13.38 9.89 8.35
CA THR A 151 12.41 10.08 7.26
C THR A 151 13.12 10.27 5.89
N ALA A 152 14.32 9.69 5.74
CA ALA A 152 15.12 9.78 4.52
C ALA A 152 14.36 9.27 3.29
N SER A 153 13.62 8.15 3.42
CA SER A 153 12.79 7.60 2.34
C SER A 153 11.69 8.58 1.90
N VAL A 154 11.04 9.22 2.87
CA VAL A 154 9.99 10.22 2.63
C VAL A 154 10.56 11.45 1.92
N LYS A 155 11.73 11.93 2.35
CA LYS A 155 12.41 13.06 1.71
C LYS A 155 12.81 12.75 0.27
N ALA A 156 13.36 11.56 0.02
CA ALA A 156 13.71 11.10 -1.31
C ALA A 156 12.47 11.04 -2.23
N PHE A 157 11.39 10.43 -1.74
CA PHE A 157 10.10 10.39 -2.45
C PHE A 157 9.58 11.78 -2.80
N ARG A 158 9.56 12.71 -1.84
CA ARG A 158 9.05 14.08 -2.04
C ARG A 158 9.84 14.82 -3.13
N ASN A 159 11.15 14.60 -3.19
CA ASN A 159 12.03 15.24 -4.17
C ASN A 159 11.91 14.60 -5.56
N ALA A 160 11.77 13.28 -5.63
CA ALA A 160 11.82 12.54 -6.90
C ALA A 160 10.45 12.43 -7.60
N VAL A 161 9.36 12.24 -6.86
CA VAL A 161 8.03 12.03 -7.47
C VAL A 161 7.44 13.34 -7.94
N THR A 162 7.61 13.67 -9.22
CA THR A 162 7.15 14.94 -9.80
C THR A 162 6.20 14.69 -10.97
N PRO A 163 4.88 14.92 -10.80
CA PRO A 163 3.92 14.80 -11.91
C PRO A 163 4.14 15.92 -12.95
N LEU A 164 3.61 15.70 -14.15
CA LEU A 164 3.67 16.67 -15.27
C LEU A 164 2.97 17.99 -14.93
N ASN A 165 1.96 17.94 -14.08
CA ASN A 165 1.26 19.09 -13.54
C ASN A 165 1.19 19.00 -12.03
N ALA A 166 1.76 19.97 -11.32
CA ALA A 166 1.77 19.99 -9.86
C ALA A 166 0.38 19.93 -9.23
N LYS A 167 -0.66 20.42 -9.92
CA LYS A 167 -2.06 20.32 -9.44
C LYS A 167 -2.52 18.86 -9.34
N PHE A 168 -1.92 17.94 -10.08
CA PHE A 168 -2.29 16.52 -10.03
C PHE A 168 -1.91 15.84 -8.71
N ASN A 169 -1.02 16.43 -7.90
CA ASN A 169 -0.74 15.95 -6.54
C ASN A 169 -2.01 15.83 -5.68
N SER A 170 -3.01 16.66 -5.96
CA SER A 170 -4.29 16.59 -5.27
C SER A 170 -5.13 15.35 -5.61
N TYR A 171 -4.73 14.53 -6.60
CA TYR A 171 -5.35 13.25 -6.98
C TYR A 171 -4.56 12.05 -6.44
N ALA A 172 -3.67 12.26 -5.48
CA ALA A 172 -2.91 11.17 -4.87
C ALA A 172 -2.74 11.35 -3.38
N ALA A 173 -2.61 10.24 -2.67
CA ALA A 173 -2.23 10.18 -1.26
C ALA A 173 -1.11 9.16 -1.09
N ALA A 174 -0.10 9.50 -0.30
CA ALA A 174 0.99 8.60 0.04
C ALA A 174 0.91 8.17 1.51
N TYR A 175 1.26 6.92 1.79
CA TYR A 175 1.19 6.32 3.12
C TYR A 175 2.55 5.81 3.60
N TYR A 176 2.84 6.03 4.86
CA TYR A 176 4.10 5.68 5.53
C TYR A 176 3.84 5.31 7.00
N PRO A 177 4.58 4.36 7.60
CA PRO A 177 5.61 3.51 7.01
C PRO A 177 5.02 2.24 6.40
N TRP A 178 5.90 1.35 5.95
CA TRP A 178 5.53 -0.06 5.74
C TRP A 178 5.16 -0.71 7.06
N LEU A 179 4.48 -1.85 6.96
CA LEU A 179 3.79 -2.48 8.07
C LEU A 179 4.31 -3.91 8.26
N HIS A 180 4.61 -4.28 9.49
CA HIS A 180 4.68 -5.69 9.87
C HIS A 180 3.26 -6.22 9.99
N THR A 181 2.94 -7.27 9.25
CA THR A 181 1.59 -7.81 9.13
C THR A 181 1.50 -9.28 9.51
N SER A 182 0.29 -9.81 9.54
CA SER A 182 -0.02 -11.24 9.69
C SER A 182 -0.86 -11.73 8.50
N VAL A 183 -0.59 -11.22 7.30
CA VAL A 183 -1.36 -11.53 6.08
C VAL A 183 -1.06 -12.95 5.60
N TYR A 184 0.21 -13.34 5.63
CA TYR A 184 0.61 -14.73 5.61
C TYR A 184 0.67 -15.26 7.03
N GLY A 185 0.23 -16.50 7.22
CA GLY A 185 0.43 -17.24 8.45
C GLY A 185 1.39 -18.43 8.24
N PRO A 186 1.68 -19.19 9.31
CA PRO A 186 2.65 -20.29 9.27
C PRO A 186 2.33 -21.38 8.24
N SER A 187 1.04 -21.57 7.91
CA SER A 187 0.63 -22.54 6.89
C SER A 187 0.84 -22.07 5.45
N ASP A 188 1.01 -20.78 5.22
CA ASP A 188 1.29 -20.22 3.89
C ASP A 188 2.76 -20.40 3.49
N ILE A 189 3.65 -20.65 4.46
CA ILE A 189 5.09 -20.79 4.25
C ILE A 189 5.51 -22.26 4.36
N THR A 190 6.20 -22.73 3.32
CA THR A 190 6.63 -24.13 3.20
C THR A 190 8.02 -24.19 2.56
N TYR A 191 8.53 -25.40 2.37
CA TYR A 191 9.72 -25.65 1.55
C TYR A 191 9.71 -24.94 0.18
N LYS A 192 8.54 -24.66 -0.41
CA LYS A 192 8.42 -23.96 -1.71
C LYS A 192 8.90 -22.51 -1.67
N ASN A 193 9.04 -21.94 -0.48
CA ASN A 193 9.56 -20.59 -0.27
C ASN A 193 11.07 -20.58 -0.01
N ILE A 194 11.70 -21.76 0.02
CA ILE A 194 13.14 -21.92 0.14
C ILE A 194 13.70 -22.15 -1.26
N ASP A 195 14.66 -21.32 -1.64
CA ASP A 195 15.33 -21.48 -2.92
C ASP A 195 16.19 -22.75 -2.90
N SER A 196 16.22 -23.51 -4.01
CA SER A 196 17.01 -24.73 -4.09
C SER A 196 18.51 -24.50 -3.85
N ALA A 197 19.04 -23.32 -4.17
CA ALA A 197 20.42 -22.95 -3.87
C ALA A 197 20.71 -22.84 -2.37
N SER A 198 19.68 -22.74 -1.54
CA SER A 198 19.77 -22.67 -0.08
C SER A 198 19.60 -24.02 0.61
N TYR A 199 19.32 -25.09 -0.14
CA TYR A 199 19.04 -26.40 0.42
C TYR A 199 20.22 -26.95 1.22
N SER A 200 21.44 -26.86 0.69
CA SER A 200 22.64 -27.28 1.43
C SER A 200 22.80 -26.56 2.76
N THR A 201 22.56 -25.25 2.81
CA THR A 201 22.61 -24.48 4.05
C THR A 201 21.55 -24.93 5.05
N VAL A 202 20.32 -25.21 4.58
CA VAL A 202 19.25 -25.76 5.43
C VAL A 202 19.64 -27.15 5.95
N HIS A 203 20.17 -28.02 5.08
CA HIS A 203 20.66 -29.33 5.46
C HIS A 203 21.71 -29.25 6.56
N ASP A 204 22.69 -28.35 6.44
CA ASP A 204 23.76 -28.22 7.41
C ASP A 204 23.27 -27.71 8.78
N ILE A 205 22.33 -26.74 8.77
CA ILE A 205 21.70 -26.25 10.01
C ILE A 205 20.95 -27.38 10.72
N LEU A 206 20.15 -28.14 9.99
CA LEU A 206 19.34 -29.22 10.56
C LEU A 206 20.20 -30.41 10.99
N SER A 207 21.23 -30.75 10.22
CA SER A 207 22.19 -31.80 10.59
C SER A 207 22.88 -31.44 11.90
N ALA A 208 23.30 -30.18 12.07
CA ALA A 208 23.91 -29.71 13.30
C ALA A 208 22.93 -29.70 14.49
N GLU A 209 21.65 -29.41 14.26
CA GLU A 209 20.60 -29.47 15.30
C GLU A 209 20.37 -30.91 15.80
N PHE A 210 20.30 -31.88 14.90
CA PHE A 210 20.02 -33.28 15.26
C PHE A 210 21.26 -34.03 15.76
N SER A 211 22.46 -33.56 15.41
CA SER A 211 23.72 -34.17 15.85
C SER A 211 23.87 -34.09 17.37
N GLY A 212 24.15 -35.23 18.01
CA GLY A 212 24.35 -35.32 19.46
C GLY A 212 23.06 -35.34 20.29
N VAL A 213 21.90 -35.52 19.66
CA VAL A 213 20.62 -35.74 20.33
C VAL A 213 20.30 -37.24 20.32
N ASP A 214 20.34 -37.88 21.48
CA ASP A 214 20.18 -39.35 21.64
C ASP A 214 18.99 -39.95 20.88
N THR A 215 17.87 -39.23 20.75
CA THR A 215 16.68 -39.69 20.02
C THR A 215 16.90 -39.81 18.50
N TYR A 216 17.86 -39.06 17.96
CA TYR A 216 18.10 -38.89 16.53
C TYR A 216 19.47 -39.40 16.09
N THR A 217 20.26 -39.94 17.03
CA THR A 217 21.58 -40.53 16.77
C THR A 217 21.64 -41.99 17.18
N THR A 218 22.46 -42.75 16.48
CA THR A 218 22.88 -44.11 16.85
C THR A 218 23.86 -44.07 18.04
N ASP A 219 24.16 -45.23 18.62
CA ASP A 219 25.15 -45.35 19.71
C ASP A 219 26.56 -44.87 19.31
N ASP A 220 26.86 -44.89 18.01
CA ASP A 220 28.13 -44.39 17.44
C ASP A 220 28.14 -42.86 17.23
N GLY A 221 27.02 -42.18 17.50
CA GLY A 221 26.86 -40.73 17.37
C GLY A 221 26.42 -40.27 15.97
N ASP A 222 26.27 -41.18 15.02
CA ASP A 222 25.78 -40.89 13.67
C ASP A 222 24.26 -40.71 13.64
N LEU A 223 23.74 -39.86 12.75
CA LEU A 223 22.29 -39.68 12.58
C LEU A 223 21.60 -40.99 12.17
N ILE A 224 20.41 -41.26 12.75
CA ILE A 224 19.61 -42.45 12.39
C ILE A 224 19.13 -42.37 10.93
N PRO A 225 18.94 -43.52 10.25
CA PRO A 225 18.57 -43.57 8.83
C PRO A 225 17.33 -42.75 8.46
N GLU A 226 16.35 -42.69 9.35
CA GLU A 226 15.11 -41.94 9.16
C GLU A 226 15.37 -40.43 9.06
N ILE A 227 16.28 -39.90 9.90
CA ILE A 227 16.65 -38.48 9.87
C ILE A 227 17.49 -38.19 8.63
N VAL A 228 18.46 -39.05 8.30
CA VAL A 228 19.26 -38.93 7.07
C VAL A 228 18.35 -38.89 5.84
N GLN A 229 17.32 -39.75 5.81
CA GLN A 229 16.34 -39.76 4.73
C GLN A 229 15.55 -38.45 4.63
N VAL A 230 15.05 -37.91 5.76
CA VAL A 230 14.32 -36.63 5.78
C VAL A 230 15.21 -35.46 5.34
N LEU A 231 16.46 -35.42 5.79
CA LEU A 231 17.42 -34.36 5.44
C LEU A 231 17.87 -34.43 3.98
N SER A 232 17.90 -35.62 3.37
CA SER A 232 18.34 -35.80 1.98
C SER A 232 17.57 -34.93 0.97
N PHE A 233 16.31 -34.59 1.26
CA PHE A 233 15.48 -33.69 0.46
C PHE A 233 16.02 -32.25 0.33
N PHE A 234 16.99 -31.86 1.17
CA PHE A 234 17.72 -30.60 1.14
C PHE A 234 19.18 -30.75 0.66
N THR A 235 19.53 -31.80 -0.09
CA THR A 235 20.90 -31.97 -0.63
C THR A 235 20.93 -32.14 -2.15
N GLU A 236 20.12 -33.06 -2.71
CA GLU A 236 19.83 -33.18 -4.15
C GLU A 236 18.40 -33.73 -4.32
N THR A 237 17.86 -33.74 -5.54
CA THR A 237 16.58 -34.45 -5.78
C THR A 237 16.77 -35.90 -5.33
N PRO A 238 15.81 -36.51 -4.59
CA PRO A 238 16.00 -37.84 -4.05
C PRO A 238 16.43 -38.79 -5.15
N ASP A 239 17.70 -39.21 -5.12
CA ASP A 239 18.23 -40.15 -6.07
C ASP A 239 17.34 -41.39 -5.98
N GLY A 240 16.79 -41.81 -7.12
CA GLY A 240 15.58 -42.63 -7.25
C GLY A 240 15.61 -43.99 -6.52
N GLY A 241 15.52 -43.96 -5.19
CA GLY A 241 15.52 -45.11 -4.31
C GLY A 241 14.18 -45.20 -3.60
N ALA A 242 13.34 -46.12 -4.07
CA ALA A 242 12.11 -46.65 -3.48
C ALA A 242 11.83 -46.23 -2.02
N THR A 243 11.34 -45.01 -1.82
CA THR A 243 10.92 -44.49 -0.52
C THR A 243 9.52 -43.90 -0.67
N ASN A 244 8.59 -44.30 0.20
CA ASN A 244 7.20 -43.83 0.18
C ASN A 244 7.05 -42.37 0.71
N MET A 245 8.14 -41.60 0.79
CA MET A 245 8.18 -40.27 1.40
C MET A 245 8.30 -39.19 0.32
N THR A 246 7.55 -38.11 0.46
CA THR A 246 7.60 -36.95 -0.45
C THR A 246 8.21 -35.72 0.24
N MET A 247 8.56 -34.69 -0.52
CA MET A 247 9.02 -33.40 0.04
C MET A 247 7.98 -32.79 0.99
N GLU A 248 6.69 -32.92 0.69
CA GLU A 248 5.62 -32.46 1.58
C GLU A 248 5.61 -33.24 2.90
N THR A 249 5.92 -34.54 2.85
CA THR A 249 6.02 -35.38 4.04
C THR A 249 7.24 -34.99 4.87
N ALA A 250 8.38 -34.74 4.22
CA ALA A 250 9.59 -34.25 4.87
C ALA A 250 9.39 -32.87 5.52
N ASP A 251 8.78 -31.91 4.81
CA ASP A 251 8.38 -30.59 5.33
C ASP A 251 7.51 -30.73 6.58
N SER A 252 6.51 -31.63 6.52
CA SER A 252 5.60 -31.88 7.65
C SER A 252 6.33 -32.51 8.84
N ILE A 253 7.24 -33.46 8.62
CA ILE A 253 8.05 -34.07 9.69
C ILE A 253 8.93 -33.01 10.34
N LEU A 254 9.72 -32.28 9.54
CA LEU A 254 10.65 -31.26 10.03
C LEU A 254 9.93 -30.16 10.81
N LYS A 255 8.73 -29.74 10.38
CA LYS A 255 7.91 -28.79 11.14
C LYS A 255 7.57 -29.24 12.56
N ASN A 256 7.57 -30.55 12.82
CA ASN A 256 7.22 -31.12 14.11
C ASN A 256 8.42 -31.50 14.96
N ILE A 257 9.52 -31.97 14.34
CA ILE A 257 10.66 -32.55 15.07
C ILE A 257 11.86 -31.60 15.21
N SER A 258 11.95 -30.58 14.36
CA SER A 258 13.01 -29.57 14.37
C SER A 258 12.48 -28.27 15.00
N ALA A 259 13.31 -27.61 15.81
CA ALA A 259 13.08 -26.24 16.26
C ALA A 259 13.59 -25.23 15.22
N MET A 260 14.68 -25.55 14.49
CA MET A 260 15.27 -24.66 13.48
C MET A 260 14.45 -24.57 12.19
N TYR A 261 13.81 -25.65 11.74
CA TYR A 261 13.06 -25.63 10.50
C TYR A 261 11.85 -24.67 10.55
N PRO A 262 10.93 -24.76 11.54
CA PRO A 262 9.88 -23.75 11.72
C PRO A 262 10.43 -22.34 11.90
N PHE A 263 11.55 -22.18 12.60
CA PHE A 263 12.16 -20.87 12.82
C PHE A 263 12.69 -20.25 11.52
N ILE A 264 13.31 -21.04 10.63
CA ILE A 264 13.72 -20.57 9.29
C ILE A 264 12.48 -20.14 8.48
N LEU A 265 11.41 -20.93 8.50
CA LEU A 265 10.17 -20.60 7.81
C LEU A 265 9.53 -19.32 8.38
N GLU A 266 9.56 -19.12 9.70
CA GLU A 266 9.11 -17.90 10.37
C GLU A 266 9.91 -16.67 9.90
N LYS A 267 11.24 -16.79 9.72
CA LYS A 267 12.05 -15.68 9.19
C LYS A 267 11.74 -15.35 7.73
N ILE A 268 11.36 -16.34 6.93
CA ILE A 268 10.85 -16.10 5.58
C ILE A 268 9.47 -15.43 5.65
N GLU A 269 8.59 -15.89 6.55
CA GLU A 269 7.27 -15.31 6.80
C GLU A 269 7.36 -13.82 7.18
N GLU A 270 8.22 -13.47 8.15
CA GLU A 270 8.44 -12.09 8.62
C GLU A 270 8.83 -11.16 7.46
N LYS A 271 9.68 -11.62 6.54
CA LYS A 271 10.10 -10.84 5.35
C LYS A 271 8.95 -10.64 4.37
N LEU A 272 8.12 -11.66 4.14
CA LEU A 272 6.95 -11.57 3.25
C LEU A 272 5.81 -10.73 3.85
N ASN A 273 5.69 -10.74 5.18
CA ASN A 273 4.72 -9.97 5.95
C ASN A 273 5.15 -8.51 6.22
N LEU A 274 6.35 -8.10 5.80
CA LEU A 274 6.72 -6.70 5.70
C LEU A 274 6.13 -6.12 4.42
N MET A 275 5.01 -5.41 4.57
CA MET A 275 4.15 -5.02 3.46
C MET A 275 3.96 -3.50 3.35
N PRO A 276 3.92 -2.96 2.12
CA PRO A 276 3.49 -1.59 1.89
C PRO A 276 1.99 -1.39 2.22
N PRO A 277 1.58 -0.20 2.71
CA PRO A 277 0.23 0.03 3.21
C PRO A 277 -0.87 0.24 2.17
N SER A 278 -0.56 0.54 0.90
CA SER A 278 -1.54 0.99 -0.10
C SER A 278 -2.73 0.04 -0.31
N ALA A 279 -2.49 -1.27 -0.27
CA ALA A 279 -3.54 -2.27 -0.43
C ALA A 279 -4.54 -2.25 0.74
N ALA A 280 -4.05 -2.17 1.98
CA ALA A 280 -4.92 -1.99 3.15
C ALA A 280 -5.67 -0.67 3.09
N MET A 281 -5.01 0.41 2.65
CA MET A 281 -5.65 1.72 2.53
C MET A 281 -6.77 1.73 1.49
N ALA A 282 -6.64 1.05 0.36
CA ALA A 282 -7.74 0.85 -0.58
C ALA A 282 -8.93 0.12 0.06
N GLY A 283 -8.64 -0.88 0.92
CA GLY A 283 -9.66 -1.58 1.70
C GLY A 283 -10.36 -0.63 2.68
N ILE A 284 -9.58 0.13 3.45
CA ILE A 284 -10.09 1.11 4.43
C ILE A 284 -10.93 2.20 3.74
N TYR A 285 -10.52 2.68 2.58
CA TYR A 285 -11.30 3.65 1.79
C TYR A 285 -12.66 3.05 1.42
N THR A 286 -12.64 1.81 0.90
CA THR A 286 -13.88 1.09 0.52
C THR A 286 -14.80 0.91 1.72
N ALA A 287 -14.26 0.45 2.85
CA ALA A 287 -15.02 0.26 4.08
C ALA A 287 -15.62 1.58 4.60
N THR A 288 -14.81 2.65 4.64
CA THR A 288 -15.23 3.97 5.13
C THR A 288 -16.32 4.57 4.23
N ASP A 289 -16.19 4.45 2.92
CA ASP A 289 -17.19 4.95 1.98
C ASP A 289 -18.54 4.23 2.15
N ASN A 290 -18.50 2.92 2.37
CA ASN A 290 -19.69 2.10 2.55
C ASN A 290 -20.38 2.35 3.90
N SER A 291 -19.62 2.69 4.95
CA SER A 291 -20.17 2.93 6.30
C SER A 291 -20.64 4.36 6.51
N ASP A 292 -19.83 5.34 6.09
CA ASP A 292 -19.96 6.74 6.48
C ASP A 292 -20.04 7.71 5.29
N GLY A 293 -19.83 7.20 4.07
CA GLY A 293 -19.80 7.99 2.84
C GLY A 293 -18.42 8.58 2.53
N VAL A 294 -18.20 8.89 1.26
CA VAL A 294 -16.92 9.39 0.70
C VAL A 294 -16.41 10.71 1.30
N TRP A 295 -17.31 11.45 1.97
CA TRP A 295 -16.99 12.69 2.68
C TRP A 295 -16.36 12.47 4.05
N LYS A 296 -16.35 11.23 4.55
CA LYS A 296 -15.61 10.86 5.76
C LYS A 296 -14.12 10.70 5.44
N ALA A 297 -13.27 11.30 6.26
CA ALA A 297 -11.82 11.08 6.18
C ALA A 297 -11.48 9.63 6.56
N PRO A 298 -10.73 8.88 5.73
CA PRO A 298 -10.30 7.51 6.01
C PRO A 298 -9.08 7.49 6.96
N ALA A 299 -9.22 8.17 8.10
CA ALA A 299 -8.22 8.29 9.15
C ALA A 299 -8.87 8.05 10.51
N ASN A 300 -8.04 7.78 11.53
CA ASN A 300 -8.48 7.28 12.83
C ASN A 300 -9.20 5.92 12.71
N VAL A 301 -8.79 5.10 11.75
CA VAL A 301 -9.31 3.74 11.48
C VAL A 301 -8.20 2.72 11.77
N GLY A 302 -8.58 1.60 12.38
CA GLY A 302 -7.66 0.50 12.67
C GLY A 302 -7.26 -0.28 11.42
N VAL A 303 -5.98 -0.60 11.28
CA VAL A 303 -5.48 -1.43 10.17
C VAL A 303 -5.55 -2.91 10.57
N GLN A 304 -6.38 -3.69 9.89
CA GLN A 304 -6.56 -5.12 10.17
C GLN A 304 -5.35 -5.91 9.67
N SER A 305 -4.99 -6.98 10.39
CA SER A 305 -3.80 -7.81 10.12
C SER A 305 -2.47 -7.06 10.22
N MET A 306 -2.44 -5.86 10.82
CA MET A 306 -1.21 -5.14 11.12
C MET A 306 -0.76 -5.43 12.56
N ILE A 307 0.49 -5.89 12.70
CA ILE A 307 1.15 -6.10 13.99
C ILE A 307 1.73 -4.79 14.50
N ALA A 308 2.56 -4.12 13.69
CA ALA A 308 3.25 -2.87 14.07
C ALA A 308 3.72 -2.09 12.84
N PRO A 309 3.93 -0.76 12.95
CA PRO A 309 4.61 0.00 11.91
C PRO A 309 6.10 -0.36 11.90
N ALA A 310 6.71 -0.50 10.71
CA ALA A 310 8.13 -0.78 10.58
C ALA A 310 9.01 0.35 11.13
N VAL A 311 8.54 1.59 11.02
CA VAL A 311 9.19 2.76 11.62
C VAL A 311 8.25 3.41 12.64
N LYS A 312 8.76 3.65 13.85
CA LYS A 312 7.99 4.35 14.89
C LYS A 312 7.98 5.84 14.61
N ILE A 313 6.80 6.41 14.41
CA ILE A 313 6.60 7.85 14.19
C ILE A 313 6.22 8.54 15.51
N ASP A 314 7.05 9.47 15.95
CA ASP A 314 6.74 10.36 17.08
C ASP A 314 5.92 11.60 16.67
N HIS A 315 5.79 12.58 17.55
CA HIS A 315 4.99 13.77 17.25
C HIS A 315 5.68 14.73 16.27
N GLU A 316 7.00 14.89 16.37
CA GLU A 316 7.76 15.82 15.54
C GLU A 316 7.85 15.29 14.11
N MET A 317 8.13 13.99 13.96
CA MET A 317 8.09 13.30 12.68
C MET A 317 6.71 13.41 12.04
N GLN A 318 5.63 13.16 12.80
CA GLN A 318 4.26 13.32 12.32
C GLN A 318 3.99 14.73 11.78
N GLN A 319 4.47 15.76 12.46
CA GLN A 319 4.27 17.14 12.04
C GLN A 319 4.95 17.42 10.71
N ASP A 320 6.17 16.94 10.49
CA ASP A 320 6.86 17.06 9.19
C ASP A 320 6.17 16.25 8.08
N LEU A 321 5.66 15.06 8.40
CA LEU A 321 4.87 14.26 7.46
C LEU A 321 3.63 15.02 6.96
N ASN A 322 2.94 15.70 7.87
CA ASN A 322 1.74 16.46 7.57
C ASN A 322 2.05 17.81 6.89
N VAL A 323 2.90 18.66 7.44
CA VAL A 323 3.13 20.05 6.96
C VAL A 323 4.60 20.24 6.52
N PRO A 324 5.06 19.58 5.45
CA PRO A 324 6.43 19.75 4.99
C PRO A 324 6.62 21.07 4.24
N LEU A 325 7.86 21.58 4.26
CA LEU A 325 8.26 22.73 3.44
C LEU A 325 8.09 22.48 1.93
N SER A 326 8.19 21.22 1.49
CA SER A 326 8.00 20.82 0.09
C SER A 326 6.55 20.86 -0.39
N GLY A 327 5.58 20.92 0.53
CA GLY A 327 4.14 20.88 0.25
C GLY A 327 3.54 19.51 0.00
N LYS A 328 4.35 18.46 -0.15
CA LYS A 328 3.89 17.07 -0.38
C LYS A 328 3.71 16.30 0.92
N SER A 329 2.51 16.35 1.49
CA SER A 329 2.16 15.60 2.71
C SER A 329 2.22 14.09 2.50
N VAL A 330 2.54 13.36 3.56
CA VAL A 330 2.48 11.90 3.61
C VAL A 330 1.65 11.50 4.82
N CYS A 331 0.71 10.58 4.64
CA CYS A 331 -0.17 10.12 5.70
C CYS A 331 0.53 9.04 6.54
N ALA A 332 0.64 9.30 7.84
CA ALA A 332 1.25 8.36 8.77
C ALA A 332 0.30 7.22 9.17
N ILE A 333 0.85 6.04 9.45
CA ILE A 333 0.21 4.94 10.17
C ILE A 333 0.98 4.73 11.47
N ARG A 334 0.28 4.77 12.61
CA ARG A 334 0.90 4.84 13.94
C ARG A 334 0.32 3.83 14.91
N ALA A 335 1.20 3.31 15.77
CA ALA A 335 0.80 2.54 16.94
C ALA A 335 0.50 3.46 18.12
N PHE A 336 -0.65 3.27 18.75
CA PHE A 336 -1.08 4.00 19.94
C PHE A 336 -1.34 3.02 21.09
N THR A 337 -0.71 3.24 22.24
CA THR A 337 -0.97 2.47 23.44
C THR A 337 -2.45 2.53 23.81
N GLY A 338 -3.10 1.37 23.92
CA GLY A 338 -4.52 1.23 24.26
C GLY A 338 -5.52 1.54 23.13
N ARG A 339 -5.06 1.97 21.95
CA ARG A 339 -5.92 2.22 20.76
C ARG A 339 -5.53 1.41 19.53
N GLY A 340 -4.40 0.69 19.60
CA GLY A 340 -3.92 -0.15 18.51
C GLY A 340 -3.25 0.64 17.38
N ASN A 341 -3.22 0.03 16.20
CA ASN A 341 -2.58 0.58 15.02
C ASN A 341 -3.59 1.35 14.17
N LEU A 342 -3.40 2.66 14.05
CA LEU A 342 -4.34 3.56 13.40
C LEU A 342 -3.72 4.28 12.20
N VAL A 343 -4.50 4.43 11.14
CA VAL A 343 -4.23 5.42 10.09
C VAL A 343 -4.36 6.81 10.71
N TRP A 344 -3.32 7.64 10.61
CA TRP A 344 -3.20 8.92 11.31
C TRP A 344 -2.88 10.07 10.36
N GLY A 345 -3.55 10.10 9.21
CA GLY A 345 -3.47 11.17 8.23
C GLY A 345 -4.51 11.00 7.12
N ALA A 346 -5.02 12.12 6.60
CA ALA A 346 -5.99 12.14 5.49
C ALA A 346 -5.69 13.25 4.48
N ARG A 347 -4.40 13.55 4.27
CA ARG A 347 -3.96 14.59 3.31
C ARG A 347 -3.59 14.00 1.95
N THR A 348 -3.89 14.74 0.90
CA THR A 348 -3.38 14.46 -0.45
C THR A 348 -1.90 14.87 -0.54
N LEU A 349 -1.23 14.58 -1.66
CA LEU A 349 0.10 15.15 -1.92
C LEU A 349 0.06 16.67 -2.16
N ASP A 350 -1.11 17.29 -2.33
CA ASP A 350 -1.25 18.75 -2.40
C ASP A 350 -1.60 19.32 -1.00
N GLY A 351 -0.76 18.97 -0.02
CA GLY A 351 -1.06 19.13 1.40
C GLY A 351 -1.09 20.58 1.91
N ASN A 352 -0.37 21.48 1.25
CA ASN A 352 -0.37 22.91 1.59
C ASN A 352 -1.49 23.69 0.87
N SER A 353 -2.27 23.03 0.01
CA SER A 353 -3.44 23.62 -0.63
C SER A 353 -4.48 24.06 0.40
N ASN A 354 -5.26 25.09 0.09
CA ASN A 354 -6.45 25.43 0.88
C ASN A 354 -7.68 24.68 0.38
N ASP A 355 -7.71 24.31 -0.91
CA ASP A 355 -8.87 23.70 -1.54
C ASP A 355 -8.78 22.18 -1.55
N TRP A 356 -7.58 21.63 -1.72
CA TRP A 356 -7.38 20.21 -2.08
C TRP A 356 -6.51 19.43 -1.11
N ARG A 357 -6.33 19.98 0.09
CA ARG A 357 -5.51 19.38 1.15
C ARG A 357 -5.94 17.99 1.53
N TYR A 358 -7.25 17.73 1.58
CA TYR A 358 -7.79 16.53 2.22
C TYR A 358 -8.34 15.52 1.21
N ILE A 359 -8.12 14.24 1.51
CA ILE A 359 -8.51 13.09 0.69
C ILE A 359 -10.03 13.05 0.53
N ASN A 360 -10.78 13.16 1.64
CA ASN A 360 -12.25 13.13 1.61
C ASN A 360 -12.82 14.30 0.81
N VAL A 361 -12.21 15.49 0.88
CA VAL A 361 -12.64 16.66 0.08
C VAL A 361 -12.47 16.37 -1.41
N ARG A 362 -11.29 15.92 -1.85
CA ARG A 362 -11.04 15.58 -3.26
C ARG A 362 -12.00 14.48 -3.73
N ARG A 363 -12.13 13.39 -2.97
CA ARG A 363 -12.95 12.23 -3.35
C ARG A 363 -14.44 12.56 -3.37
N THR A 364 -14.93 13.40 -2.46
CA THR A 364 -16.33 13.89 -2.47
C THR A 364 -16.64 14.68 -3.73
N LEU A 365 -15.73 15.57 -4.14
CA LEU A 365 -15.93 16.36 -5.35
C LEU A 365 -15.87 15.50 -6.61
N ILE A 366 -14.97 14.52 -6.67
CA ILE A 366 -14.96 13.50 -7.74
C ILE A 366 -16.31 12.76 -7.78
N PHE A 367 -16.79 12.25 -6.63
CA PHE A 367 -18.06 11.53 -6.55
C PHE A 367 -19.23 12.36 -7.07
N ILE A 368 -19.36 13.62 -6.62
CA ILE A 368 -20.41 14.53 -7.06
C ILE A 368 -20.31 14.81 -8.55
N GLU A 369 -19.10 15.13 -9.04
CA GLU A 369 -18.87 15.46 -10.45
C GLU A 369 -19.20 14.28 -11.37
N GLN A 370 -18.73 13.08 -11.05
CA GLN A 370 -18.99 11.89 -11.86
C GLN A 370 -20.46 11.50 -11.83
N SER A 371 -21.12 11.55 -10.66
CA SER A 371 -22.56 11.26 -10.54
C SER A 371 -23.41 12.23 -11.36
N VAL A 372 -23.09 13.53 -11.31
CA VAL A 372 -23.80 14.56 -12.08
C VAL A 372 -23.54 14.40 -13.59
N LYS A 373 -22.30 14.13 -13.99
CA LYS A 373 -21.95 13.89 -15.40
C LYS A 373 -22.70 12.68 -15.95
N ASP A 374 -22.77 11.60 -15.20
CA ASP A 374 -23.44 10.38 -15.64
C ASP A 374 -24.95 10.61 -15.79
N ALA A 375 -25.58 11.23 -14.79
CA ALA A 375 -27.01 11.57 -14.85
C ALA A 375 -27.33 12.56 -15.99
N ALA A 376 -26.44 13.51 -16.27
CA ALA A 376 -26.62 14.49 -17.35
C ALA A 376 -26.57 13.86 -18.76
N LYS A 377 -26.00 12.65 -18.93
CA LYS A 377 -25.97 11.96 -20.24
C LYS A 377 -27.36 11.74 -20.83
N ALA A 378 -28.38 11.55 -19.98
CA ALA A 378 -29.77 11.35 -20.42
C ALA A 378 -30.37 12.57 -21.16
N TYR A 379 -29.77 13.75 -20.99
CA TYR A 379 -30.22 15.00 -21.63
C TYR A 379 -29.40 15.38 -22.87
N VAL A 380 -28.39 14.58 -23.24
CA VAL A 380 -27.65 14.80 -24.49
C VAL A 380 -28.62 14.60 -25.66
N PHE A 381 -28.66 15.56 -26.58
CA PHE A 381 -29.63 15.66 -27.69
C PHE A 381 -31.10 15.95 -27.29
N ALA A 382 -31.39 16.26 -26.03
CA ALA A 382 -32.68 16.85 -25.67
C ALA A 382 -32.82 18.27 -26.27
N PRO A 383 -34.05 18.78 -26.48
CA PRO A 383 -34.27 20.17 -26.87
C PRO A 383 -33.56 21.13 -25.88
N ASN A 384 -32.72 22.04 -26.39
CA ASN A 384 -31.99 23.01 -25.57
C ASN A 384 -32.90 24.19 -25.19
N ASP A 385 -33.90 23.93 -24.35
CA ASP A 385 -34.93 24.89 -23.93
C ASP A 385 -35.05 24.97 -22.40
N ALA A 386 -35.86 25.93 -21.94
CA ALA A 386 -36.07 26.17 -20.51
C ALA A 386 -36.64 24.96 -19.76
N SER A 387 -37.42 24.08 -20.41
CA SER A 387 -37.96 22.90 -19.76
C SER A 387 -36.85 21.90 -19.45
N THR A 388 -35.97 21.63 -20.41
CA THR A 388 -34.79 20.78 -20.22
C THR A 388 -33.88 21.33 -19.12
N TRP A 389 -33.64 22.65 -19.10
CA TRP A 389 -32.80 23.28 -18.08
C TRP A 389 -33.36 23.10 -16.67
N VAL A 390 -34.66 23.32 -16.48
CA VAL A 390 -35.32 23.14 -15.18
C VAL A 390 -35.28 21.68 -14.74
N ASN A 391 -35.45 20.73 -15.66
CA ASN A 391 -35.36 19.30 -15.36
C ASN A 391 -33.95 18.90 -14.89
N VAL A 392 -32.90 19.36 -15.58
CA VAL A 392 -31.50 19.12 -15.22
C VAL A 392 -31.17 19.77 -13.87
N GLN A 393 -31.59 21.01 -13.65
CA GLN A 393 -31.41 21.71 -12.39
C GLN A 393 -32.05 20.93 -11.23
N SER A 394 -33.31 20.53 -11.40
CA SER A 394 -34.07 19.80 -10.38
C SER A 394 -33.45 18.44 -10.07
N MET A 395 -32.99 17.71 -11.10
CA MET A 395 -32.30 16.43 -10.94
C MET A 395 -31.03 16.59 -10.08
N ILE A 396 -30.16 17.55 -10.42
CA ILE A 396 -28.91 17.78 -9.68
C ILE A 396 -29.22 18.26 -8.26
N SER A 397 -30.19 19.17 -8.08
CA SER A 397 -30.60 19.66 -6.76
C SER A 397 -31.16 18.55 -5.88
N ASN A 398 -31.94 17.61 -6.43
CA ASN A 398 -32.47 16.48 -5.68
C ASN A 398 -31.34 15.52 -5.23
N PHE A 399 -30.38 15.24 -6.11
CA PHE A 399 -29.20 14.45 -5.75
C PHE A 399 -28.39 15.09 -4.62
N LEU A 400 -28.04 16.38 -4.75
CA LEU A 400 -27.27 17.10 -3.73
C LEU A 400 -28.03 17.24 -2.40
N THR A 401 -29.36 17.33 -2.45
CA THR A 401 -30.20 17.28 -1.24
C THR A 401 -30.05 15.92 -0.54
N GLY A 402 -30.00 14.82 -1.30
CA GLY A 402 -29.71 13.48 -0.77
C GLY A 402 -28.35 13.40 -0.09
N VAL A 403 -27.30 13.93 -0.73
CA VAL A 403 -25.94 13.98 -0.16
C VAL A 403 -25.90 14.85 1.12
N TRP A 404 -26.58 16.00 1.13
CA TRP A 404 -26.69 16.86 2.30
C TRP A 404 -27.42 16.19 3.47
N ASN A 405 -28.55 15.51 3.21
CA ASN A 405 -29.29 14.77 4.24
C ASN A 405 -28.45 13.66 4.89
N GLN A 406 -27.48 13.10 4.17
CA GLN A 406 -26.54 12.09 4.67
C GLN A 406 -25.31 12.71 5.36
N GLY A 407 -25.22 14.04 5.42
CA GLY A 407 -24.12 14.75 6.08
C GLY A 407 -22.89 15.00 5.19
N GLY A 408 -22.98 14.75 3.88
CA GLY A 408 -21.86 14.94 2.95
C GLY A 408 -21.58 16.38 2.54
N LEU A 409 -22.58 17.25 2.69
CA LEU A 409 -22.46 18.70 2.45
C LEU A 409 -22.75 19.47 3.74
N VAL A 410 -22.10 20.62 3.91
CA VAL A 410 -22.16 21.42 5.15
C VAL A 410 -23.04 22.64 4.95
N GLY A 411 -24.00 22.82 5.86
CA GLY A 411 -24.84 24.01 5.92
C GLY A 411 -26.12 23.73 6.71
N PRO A 412 -26.66 24.69 7.48
CA PRO A 412 -27.86 24.47 8.29
C PRO A 412 -29.12 24.26 7.44
N LYS A 413 -29.08 24.65 6.16
CA LYS A 413 -30.14 24.44 5.16
C LYS A 413 -29.51 24.16 3.79
N PRO A 414 -30.23 23.53 2.84
CA PRO A 414 -29.69 23.20 1.51
C PRO A 414 -29.08 24.40 0.76
N ALA A 415 -29.71 25.57 0.87
CA ALA A 415 -29.26 26.79 0.19
C ALA A 415 -27.90 27.33 0.70
N ASP A 416 -27.48 26.93 1.90
CA ASP A 416 -26.15 27.26 2.44
C ASP A 416 -25.12 26.18 2.08
N ALA A 417 -25.58 24.97 1.73
CA ALA A 417 -24.75 23.81 1.44
C ALA A 417 -24.41 23.66 -0.05
N PHE A 418 -25.34 24.02 -0.95
CA PHE A 418 -25.08 23.97 -2.39
C PHE A 418 -25.97 24.95 -3.17
N SER A 419 -25.57 25.23 -4.41
CA SER A 419 -26.41 25.90 -5.40
C SER A 419 -26.22 25.29 -6.79
N VAL A 420 -27.31 25.24 -7.55
CA VAL A 420 -27.34 24.78 -8.94
C VAL A 420 -28.00 25.87 -9.76
N THR A 421 -27.29 26.40 -10.75
CA THR A 421 -27.77 27.50 -11.59
C THR A 421 -27.64 27.12 -13.06
N VAL A 422 -28.70 27.35 -13.83
CA VAL A 422 -28.74 27.18 -15.28
C VAL A 422 -29.75 28.17 -15.87
N GLY A 423 -29.38 28.83 -16.97
CA GLY A 423 -30.34 29.64 -17.74
C GLY A 423 -29.69 30.71 -18.61
N LEU A 424 -30.46 31.20 -19.59
CA LEU A 424 -30.10 32.33 -20.45
C LEU A 424 -29.97 33.63 -19.63
N GLY A 425 -28.85 34.33 -19.78
CA GLY A 425 -28.54 35.53 -18.99
C GLY A 425 -28.06 35.24 -17.57
N SER A 426 -27.95 33.97 -17.18
CA SER A 426 -27.39 33.54 -15.90
C SER A 426 -26.08 32.78 -16.08
N THR A 427 -26.13 31.60 -16.69
CA THR A 427 -24.94 30.77 -16.99
C THR A 427 -24.65 30.63 -18.47
N MET A 428 -25.61 31.01 -19.32
CA MET A 428 -25.53 30.88 -20.77
C MET A 428 -25.83 32.19 -21.48
N THR A 429 -25.22 32.36 -22.63
CA THR A 429 -25.51 33.42 -23.60
C THR A 429 -26.39 32.89 -24.74
N ASN A 430 -26.89 33.79 -25.61
CA ASN A 430 -27.60 33.35 -26.83
C ASN A 430 -26.67 32.52 -27.74
N ASP A 431 -25.38 32.84 -27.78
CA ASP A 431 -24.39 32.10 -28.57
C ASP A 431 -24.20 30.68 -28.04
N ASP A 432 -24.22 30.47 -26.72
CA ASP A 432 -24.18 29.11 -26.15
C ASP A 432 -25.40 28.30 -26.62
N ILE A 433 -26.60 28.88 -26.63
CA ILE A 433 -27.82 28.19 -27.07
C ILE A 433 -27.75 27.84 -28.56
N GLN A 434 -27.32 28.80 -29.40
CA GLN A 434 -27.18 28.58 -30.85
C GLN A 434 -26.14 27.51 -31.18
N ASN A 435 -25.07 27.41 -30.37
CA ASN A 435 -24.06 26.36 -30.50
C ASN A 435 -24.45 25.05 -29.80
N GLY A 436 -25.67 24.93 -29.26
CA GLY A 436 -26.15 23.72 -28.60
C GLY A 436 -25.49 23.42 -27.25
N ILE A 437 -24.89 24.42 -26.60
CA ILE A 437 -24.19 24.28 -25.33
C ILE A 437 -25.14 24.62 -24.18
N MET A 438 -25.29 23.68 -23.24
CA MET A 438 -25.96 23.91 -21.96
C MET A 438 -24.92 24.01 -20.83
N ARG A 439 -24.85 25.15 -20.15
CA ARG A 439 -23.91 25.38 -19.03
C ARG A 439 -24.64 25.35 -17.70
N VAL A 440 -24.32 24.36 -16.87
CA VAL A 440 -24.82 24.26 -15.49
C VAL A 440 -23.68 24.61 -14.54
N MET A 441 -23.94 25.53 -13.61
CA MET A 441 -23.00 25.87 -12.53
C MET A 441 -23.46 25.19 -11.25
N VAL A 442 -22.59 24.37 -10.67
CA VAL A 442 -22.82 23.69 -9.40
C VAL A 442 -21.79 24.19 -8.39
N LYS A 443 -22.24 24.64 -7.22
CA LYS A 443 -21.39 25.02 -6.08
C LYS A 443 -21.78 24.16 -4.89
N VAL A 444 -20.80 23.67 -4.14
CA VAL A 444 -21.03 22.83 -2.96
C VAL A 444 -20.08 23.22 -1.82
N ALA A 445 -20.55 23.08 -0.59
CA ALA A 445 -19.78 23.26 0.63
C ALA A 445 -19.49 21.88 1.23
N VAL A 446 -18.22 21.46 1.20
CA VAL A 446 -17.78 20.14 1.65
C VAL A 446 -17.18 20.18 3.06
N SER A 447 -17.34 19.07 3.79
CA SER A 447 -16.81 18.95 5.15
C SER A 447 -15.28 18.82 5.15
N HIS A 448 -14.63 19.59 6.03
CA HIS A 448 -13.20 19.48 6.30
C HIS A 448 -12.99 18.72 7.62
N PRO A 449 -12.03 17.79 7.69
CA PRO A 449 -11.77 17.05 8.93
C PRO A 449 -11.16 17.96 10.01
N ALA A 450 -11.53 17.71 11.28
CA ALA A 450 -10.88 18.32 12.43
C ALA A 450 -9.55 17.58 12.72
N GLU A 451 -8.45 18.06 12.16
CA GLU A 451 -7.11 17.47 12.34
C GLU A 451 -6.45 17.87 13.67
N PHE A 452 -6.66 19.10 14.12
CA PHE A 452 -6.09 19.65 15.35
C PHE A 452 -7.20 20.01 16.34
N ILE A 453 -7.02 19.62 17.60
CA ILE A 453 -7.88 20.01 18.72
C ILE A 453 -7.01 20.76 19.72
N GLU A 454 -7.23 22.07 19.84
CA GLU A 454 -6.58 22.91 20.85
C GLU A 454 -7.51 23.05 22.06
N ILE A 455 -7.03 22.61 23.24
CA ILE A 455 -7.77 22.72 24.50
C ILE A 455 -7.05 23.73 25.39
N THR A 456 -7.65 24.89 25.58
CA THR A 456 -7.12 25.94 26.47
C THR A 456 -7.65 25.75 27.88
N PHE A 457 -6.75 25.54 28.86
CA PHE A 457 -7.10 25.52 30.27
C PHE A 457 -6.97 26.93 30.86
N GLN A 458 -8.03 27.42 31.50
CA GLN A 458 -8.02 28.66 32.27
C GLN A 458 -8.54 28.39 33.67
N GLN A 459 -7.82 28.88 34.69
CA GLN A 459 -8.29 28.81 36.07
C GLN A 459 -9.42 29.83 36.26
N GLN A 460 -10.65 29.35 36.43
CA GLN A 460 -11.76 30.21 36.83
C GLN A 460 -11.68 30.44 38.34
N MET A 461 -11.69 31.71 38.77
CA MET A 461 -11.81 32.05 40.19
C MET A 461 -13.12 31.50 40.75
N GLN A 462 -13.07 30.99 41.97
CA GLN A 462 -14.24 30.45 42.67
C GLN A 462 -15.32 31.54 42.75
N LYS A 463 -16.51 31.25 42.20
CA LYS A 463 -17.65 32.16 42.32
C LYS A 463 -18.13 32.10 43.77
N ALA A 464 -18.23 33.28 44.40
CA ALA A 464 -18.75 33.43 45.76
C ALA A 464 -20.23 33.10 45.85
#